data_AF-A0A085JKK9-F1
#
_entry.id   AF-A0A085JKK9-F1
#
_cell.length_a   1.000
_cell.length_b   1.000
_cell.length_c   1.000
_cell.angle_alpha   90.00
_cell.angle_beta   90.00
_cell.angle_gamma   90.00
#
_symmetry.space_group_name_H-M   'P 1'
#
loop_
_entity.id
_entity.type
_entity.pdbx_description
1 polymer ?
#
loop_
_entity_poly.entity_id
_entity_poly.type
_entity_poly.pdbx_seq_one_letter_code
_entity_poly.pdbx_strand_id
1 'polypeptide(L)'
;MYDNDTHGSYDYQSADLERQVATATPHQLVLIMFNGLMDELIRAKSHIQAKRYAQKAQSINRCIDILNALSSALNYEQGGELAKTLASLYDYCVRCLYEASHQLSVDKVSEVERLLGEIEAGWREMAQ
;
A
#
# COMPACT_ATOMS: atom_id res chain seq x y z
N MET A 1 0.30 -28.05 -30.46
CA MET A 1 -0.05 -26.63 -30.65
C MET A 1 -1.02 -26.24 -29.55
N TYR A 2 -0.52 -25.56 -28.52
CA TYR A 2 -1.18 -24.39 -27.96
C TYR A 2 -0.08 -23.45 -27.48
N ASP A 3 -0.17 -22.24 -28.00
CA ASP A 3 0.84 -21.20 -28.01
C ASP A 3 1.02 -20.53 -26.66
N ASN A 4 2.19 -19.93 -26.54
CA ASN A 4 2.69 -19.08 -25.48
C ASN A 4 1.92 -17.75 -25.45
N ASP A 5 1.16 -17.44 -24.39
CA ASP A 5 0.48 -16.13 -24.28
C ASP A 5 0.11 -15.70 -22.84
N THR A 6 1.00 -15.89 -21.86
CA THR A 6 0.84 -15.30 -20.51
C THR A 6 2.02 -14.45 -20.04
N HIS A 7 3.10 -14.35 -20.84
CA HIS A 7 4.28 -13.55 -20.50
C HIS A 7 4.17 -12.08 -20.93
N GLY A 8 3.16 -11.71 -21.74
CA GLY A 8 2.98 -10.34 -22.23
C GLY A 8 2.46 -9.36 -21.16
N SER A 9 1.40 -9.67 -20.40
CA SER A 9 0.79 -8.66 -19.52
C SER A 9 1.64 -8.23 -18.31
N TYR A 10 2.47 -9.12 -17.75
CA TYR A 10 3.27 -8.80 -16.56
C TYR A 10 4.41 -7.82 -16.86
N ASP A 11 5.08 -8.01 -18.01
CA ASP A 11 6.24 -7.20 -18.40
C ASP A 11 5.84 -5.78 -18.83
N TYR A 12 4.63 -5.62 -19.37
CA TYR A 12 4.08 -4.31 -19.71
C TYR A 12 3.65 -3.51 -18.48
N GLN A 13 3.06 -4.16 -17.46
CA GLN A 13 2.65 -3.49 -16.22
C GLN A 13 3.87 -3.01 -15.42
N SER A 14 4.95 -3.80 -15.36
CA SER A 14 6.20 -3.38 -14.71
C SER A 14 6.88 -2.24 -15.48
N ALA A 15 6.99 -2.34 -16.81
CA ALA A 15 7.61 -1.29 -17.62
C ALA A 15 6.85 0.04 -17.58
N ASP A 16 5.51 0.01 -17.47
CA ASP A 16 4.72 1.23 -17.32
C ASP A 16 4.90 1.88 -15.94
N LEU A 17 4.89 1.07 -14.87
CA LEU A 17 5.15 1.56 -13.52
C LEU A 17 6.56 2.18 -13.40
N GLU A 18 7.58 1.54 -13.97
CA GLU A 18 8.95 2.06 -13.96
C GLU A 18 9.06 3.44 -14.63
N ARG A 19 8.39 3.65 -15.76
CA ARG A 19 8.37 4.96 -16.44
C ARG A 19 7.62 6.01 -15.63
N GLN A 20 6.49 5.64 -15.02
CA GLN A 20 5.74 6.54 -14.14
C GLN A 20 6.61 6.99 -12.96
N VAL A 21 7.30 6.05 -12.30
CA VAL A 21 8.21 6.36 -11.19
C VAL A 21 9.38 7.25 -11.62
N ALA A 22 9.97 7.01 -12.80
CA ALA A 22 11.14 7.76 -13.29
C ALA A 22 10.87 9.25 -13.53
N THR A 23 9.62 9.64 -13.76
CA THR A 23 9.23 11.02 -14.07
C THR A 23 8.31 11.66 -13.03
N ALA A 24 7.93 10.91 -12.00
CA ALA A 24 7.00 11.36 -10.98
C ALA A 24 7.62 12.42 -10.04
N THR A 25 6.85 13.46 -9.78
CA THR A 25 7.11 14.37 -8.65
C THR A 25 6.99 13.64 -7.31
N PRO A 26 7.58 14.15 -6.21
CA PRO A 26 7.44 13.53 -4.89
C PRO A 26 5.98 13.27 -4.48
N HIS A 27 5.09 14.19 -4.81
CA HIS A 27 3.65 14.04 -4.57
C HIS A 27 3.05 12.88 -5.38
N GLN A 28 3.37 12.77 -6.67
CA GLN A 28 2.90 11.67 -7.51
C GLN A 28 3.46 10.31 -7.05
N LEU A 29 4.70 10.26 -6.56
CA LEU A 29 5.26 9.04 -5.97
C LEU A 29 4.46 8.58 -4.75
N VAL A 30 4.05 9.50 -3.87
CA VAL A 30 3.19 9.19 -2.72
C VAL A 30 1.85 8.60 -3.19
N LEU A 31 1.20 9.19 -4.20
CA LEU A 31 -0.05 8.65 -4.76
C LEU A 31 0.13 7.27 -5.41
N ILE A 32 1.24 7.03 -6.13
CA ILE A 32 1.57 5.71 -6.69
C ILE A 32 1.73 4.67 -5.56
N MET A 33 2.41 5.04 -4.47
CA MET A 33 2.57 4.18 -3.31
C MET A 33 1.22 3.87 -2.63
N PHE A 34 0.34 4.86 -2.49
CA PHE A 34 -1.02 4.64 -1.96
C PHE A 34 -1.84 3.70 -2.86
N ASN A 35 -1.83 3.88 -4.18
CA ASN A 35 -2.52 2.97 -5.09
C ASN A 35 -2.04 1.52 -4.90
N GLY A 36 -0.71 1.33 -4.89
CA GLY A 36 -0.11 0.00 -4.67
C GLY A 36 -0.45 -0.59 -3.31
N LEU A 37 -0.55 0.24 -2.27
CA LEU A 37 -0.95 -0.15 -0.92
C LEU A 37 -2.41 -0.60 -0.87
N MET A 38 -3.35 0.14 -1.49
CA MET A 38 -4.77 -0.22 -1.55
C MET A 38 -4.98 -1.55 -2.28
N ASP A 39 -4.35 -1.71 -3.43
CA ASP A 39 -4.39 -2.95 -4.20
C ASP A 39 -3.88 -4.15 -3.39
N GLU A 40 -2.81 -3.95 -2.61
CA GLU A 40 -2.22 -5.01 -1.79
C GLU A 40 -3.09 -5.35 -0.58
N LEU A 41 -3.79 -4.37 0.03
CA LEU A 41 -4.77 -4.62 1.09
C LEU A 41 -5.95 -5.46 0.56
N ILE A 42 -6.42 -5.19 -0.65
CA ILE A 42 -7.46 -6.00 -1.32
C ILE A 42 -6.95 -7.44 -1.55
N ARG A 43 -5.71 -7.61 -2.04
CA ARG A 43 -5.08 -8.93 -2.19
C ARG A 43 -4.97 -9.67 -0.86
N ALA A 44 -4.52 -9.00 0.20
CA ALA A 44 -4.39 -9.58 1.52
C ALA A 44 -5.74 -10.14 2.03
N LYS A 45 -6.84 -9.37 1.91
CA LYS A 45 -8.20 -9.83 2.26
C LYS A 45 -8.59 -11.08 1.45
N SER A 46 -8.38 -11.06 0.14
CA SER A 46 -8.67 -12.20 -0.73
C SER A 46 -7.87 -13.44 -0.35
N HIS A 47 -6.60 -13.29 0.02
CA HIS A 47 -5.76 -14.41 0.46
C HIS A 47 -6.22 -14.99 1.82
N ILE A 48 -6.66 -14.15 2.76
CA ILE A 48 -7.27 -14.60 4.03
C ILE A 48 -8.51 -15.45 3.74
N GLN A 49 -9.45 -14.91 2.95
CA GLN A 49 -10.72 -15.59 2.64
C GLN A 49 -10.51 -16.92 1.92
N ALA A 50 -9.55 -16.96 0.98
CA ALA A 50 -9.19 -18.16 0.25
C ALA A 50 -8.25 -19.12 1.01
N LYS A 51 -7.93 -18.83 2.28
CA LYS A 51 -7.00 -19.63 3.11
C LYS A 51 -5.60 -19.81 2.50
N ARG A 52 -5.15 -18.82 1.71
CA ARG A 52 -3.83 -18.78 1.06
C ARG A 52 -2.82 -18.08 1.97
N TYR A 53 -2.40 -18.74 3.04
CA TYR A 53 -1.70 -18.10 4.16
C TYR A 53 -0.28 -17.58 3.83
N ALA A 54 0.45 -18.26 2.95
CA ALA A 54 1.77 -17.80 2.52
C ALA A 54 1.66 -16.50 1.71
N GLN A 55 0.75 -16.47 0.73
CA GLN A 55 0.50 -15.28 -0.08
C GLN A 55 -0.07 -14.13 0.77
N LYS A 56 -0.95 -14.45 1.74
CA LYS A 56 -1.41 -13.48 2.74
C LYS A 56 -0.25 -12.83 3.48
N ALA A 57 0.71 -13.62 3.97
CA ALA A 57 1.87 -13.08 4.68
C ALA A 57 2.71 -12.18 3.76
N GLN A 58 2.91 -12.57 2.50
CA GLN A 58 3.60 -11.76 1.51
C GLN A 58 2.89 -10.41 1.26
N SER A 59 1.58 -10.42 1.06
CA SER A 59 0.79 -9.20 0.86
C SER A 59 0.85 -8.28 2.08
N ILE A 60 0.65 -8.83 3.28
CA ILE A 60 0.74 -8.04 4.52
C ILE A 60 2.13 -7.40 4.69
N ASN A 61 3.20 -8.16 4.47
CA ASN A 61 4.56 -7.62 4.57
C ASN A 61 4.77 -6.50 3.56
N ARG A 62 4.27 -6.65 2.33
CA ARG A 62 4.37 -5.60 1.31
C ARG A 62 3.59 -4.33 1.70
N CYS A 63 2.41 -4.45 2.30
CA CYS A 63 1.71 -3.29 2.84
C CYS A 63 2.54 -2.58 3.93
N ILE A 64 3.15 -3.35 4.84
CA ILE A 64 4.00 -2.82 5.92
C ILE A 64 5.24 -2.12 5.36
N ASP A 65 5.90 -2.69 4.35
CA ASP A 65 7.07 -2.07 3.70
C ASP A 65 6.70 -0.72 3.08
N ILE A 66 5.56 -0.61 2.41
CA ILE A 66 5.07 0.65 1.83
C ILE A 66 4.77 1.68 2.94
N LEU A 67 4.10 1.27 4.03
CA LEU A 67 3.81 2.15 5.16
C LEU A 67 5.09 2.69 5.83
N ASN A 68 6.09 1.82 6.02
CA ASN A 68 7.39 2.22 6.56
C ASN A 68 8.11 3.20 5.63
N ALA A 69 8.06 2.95 4.31
CA ALA A 69 8.62 3.85 3.32
C ALA A 69 7.93 5.22 3.33
N LEU A 70 6.59 5.26 3.39
CA LEU A 70 5.81 6.51 3.52
C LEU A 70 6.18 7.27 4.80
N SER A 71 6.28 6.58 5.94
CA SER A 71 6.67 7.17 7.23
C SER A 71 8.09 7.75 7.20
N SER A 72 9.02 7.05 6.54
CA SER A 72 10.41 7.49 6.37
C SER A 72 10.56 8.71 5.47
N ALA A 73 9.61 8.93 4.55
CA ALA A 73 9.60 10.04 3.61
C ALA A 73 9.00 11.33 4.18
N LEU A 74 8.43 11.29 5.39
CA LEU A 74 7.83 12.46 6.03
C LEU A 74 8.89 13.51 6.39
N ASN A 75 8.62 14.77 6.04
CA ASN A 75 9.44 15.90 6.48
C ASN A 75 8.98 16.37 7.87
N TYR A 76 9.64 15.90 8.92
CA TYR A 76 9.32 16.26 10.31
C TYR A 76 9.67 17.71 10.67
N GLU A 77 10.63 18.33 9.97
CA GLU A 77 11.03 19.72 10.22
C GLU A 77 9.97 20.71 9.73
N GLN A 78 9.53 20.56 8.47
CA GLN A 78 8.47 21.41 7.91
C GLN A 78 7.06 20.96 8.29
N GLY A 79 6.84 19.65 8.38
CA GLY A 79 5.52 19.08 8.68
C GLY A 79 5.12 19.12 10.15
N GLY A 80 6.08 19.30 11.07
CA GLY A 80 5.83 19.48 12.50
C GLY A 80 4.88 18.41 13.08
N GLU A 81 3.82 18.86 13.76
CA GLU A 81 2.83 17.98 14.40
C GLU A 81 2.00 17.16 13.39
N LEU A 82 1.77 17.68 12.18
CA LEU A 82 1.05 16.93 11.15
C LEU A 82 1.86 15.69 10.73
N ALA A 83 3.16 15.85 10.49
CA ALA A 83 4.05 14.74 10.14
C ALA A 83 4.08 13.68 11.27
N LYS A 84 4.14 14.10 12.53
CA LYS A 84 4.10 13.17 13.68
C LYS A 84 2.77 12.42 13.78
N THR A 85 1.67 13.10 13.51
CA THR A 85 0.33 12.50 13.51
C THR A 85 0.19 11.45 12.40
N LEU A 86 0.66 11.76 11.19
CA LEU A 86 0.69 10.82 10.07
C LEU A 86 1.57 9.61 10.37
N ALA A 87 2.78 9.82 10.90
CA ALA A 87 3.67 8.73 11.31
C ALA A 87 3.00 7.80 12.33
N SER A 88 2.33 8.38 13.33
CA SER A 88 1.61 7.62 14.36
C SER A 88 0.45 6.81 13.80
N LEU A 89 -0.26 7.36 12.80
CA LEU A 89 -1.33 6.64 12.09
C LEU A 89 -0.76 5.48 11.26
N TYR A 90 0.36 5.68 10.56
CA TYR A 90 1.02 4.60 9.81
C TYR A 90 1.51 3.48 10.73
N ASP A 91 2.11 3.82 11.87
CA ASP A 91 2.52 2.85 12.89
C ASP A 91 1.33 2.06 13.47
N TYR A 92 0.20 2.74 13.68
CA TYR A 92 -1.04 2.07 14.07
C TYR A 92 -1.51 1.07 13.01
N CYS A 93 -1.50 1.47 11.73
CA CYS A 93 -1.88 0.59 10.62
C CYS A 93 -0.97 -0.64 10.55
N VAL A 94 0.34 -0.48 10.70
CA VAL A 94 1.31 -1.58 10.74
C VAL A 94 0.96 -2.58 11.85
N ARG A 95 0.65 -2.11 13.06
CA ARG A 95 0.23 -2.98 14.17
C ARG A 95 -1.07 -3.73 13.86
N CYS A 96 -2.07 -3.05 13.31
CA CYS A 96 -3.32 -3.68 12.88
C CYS A 96 -3.09 -4.74 11.81
N LEU A 97 -2.17 -4.54 10.88
CA LEU A 97 -1.83 -5.53 9.84
C LEU A 97 -1.12 -6.76 10.42
N TYR A 98 -0.24 -6.59 11.41
CA TYR A 98 0.32 -7.73 12.15
C TYR A 98 -0.77 -8.54 12.86
N GLU A 99 -1.68 -7.87 13.56
CA GLU A 99 -2.82 -8.52 14.22
C GLU A 99 -3.74 -9.22 13.21
N ALA A 100 -4.05 -8.56 12.08
CA ALA A 100 -4.84 -9.13 11.00
C ALA A 100 -4.20 -10.41 10.45
N SER A 101 -2.89 -10.39 10.25
CA SER A 101 -2.13 -11.55 9.78
C SER A 101 -2.18 -12.70 10.79
N HIS A 102 -1.96 -12.40 12.08
CA HIS A 102 -1.98 -13.40 13.14
C HIS A 102 -3.37 -14.02 13.34
N GLN A 103 -4.42 -13.19 13.34
CA GLN A 103 -5.80 -13.59 13.62
C GLN A 103 -6.59 -14.02 12.37
N LEU A 104 -6.00 -13.90 11.18
CA LEU A 104 -6.69 -14.08 9.89
C LEU A 104 -7.95 -13.19 9.79
N SER A 105 -7.88 -11.95 10.31
CA SER A 105 -9.01 -11.04 10.37
C SER A 105 -9.07 -10.15 9.13
N VAL A 106 -10.10 -10.36 8.30
CA VAL A 106 -10.42 -9.47 7.17
C VAL A 106 -10.83 -8.09 7.67
N ASP A 107 -11.58 -8.02 8.77
CA ASP A 107 -12.09 -6.77 9.33
C ASP A 107 -10.97 -5.82 9.73
N LYS A 108 -9.88 -6.34 10.32
CA LYS A 108 -8.69 -5.55 10.65
C LYS A 108 -7.97 -5.01 9.41
N VAL A 109 -7.96 -5.75 8.30
CA VAL A 109 -7.41 -5.24 7.02
C VAL A 109 -8.32 -4.15 6.46
N SER A 110 -9.65 -4.33 6.55
CA SER A 110 -10.63 -3.32 6.12
C SER A 110 -10.60 -2.04 6.96
N GLU A 111 -10.30 -2.13 8.25
CA GLU A 111 -10.07 -0.96 9.09
C GLU A 111 -8.88 -0.13 8.59
N VAL A 112 -7.75 -0.80 8.29
CA VAL A 112 -6.55 -0.17 7.75
C VAL A 112 -6.82 0.44 6.37
N GLU A 113 -7.52 -0.28 5.50
CA GLU A 113 -7.96 0.22 4.18
C GLU A 113 -8.79 1.50 4.30
N ARG A 114 -9.77 1.55 5.22
CA ARG A 114 -10.58 2.75 5.43
C ARG A 114 -9.73 3.94 5.90
N LEU A 115 -8.91 3.74 6.92
CA LEU A 115 -8.07 4.80 7.50
C LEU A 115 -7.11 5.38 6.46
N LEU A 116 -6.45 4.51 5.70
CA LEU A 116 -5.51 4.94 4.68
C LEU A 116 -6.21 5.54 3.47
N GLY A 117 -7.44 5.10 3.14
CA GLY A 117 -8.25 5.69 2.07
C GLY A 117 -8.64 7.15 2.37
N GLU A 118 -8.90 7.49 3.64
CA GLU A 118 -9.13 8.88 4.07
C GLU A 118 -7.86 9.73 3.87
N ILE A 119 -6.68 9.19 4.16
CA ILE A 119 -5.40 9.89 3.95
C ILE A 119 -5.11 10.05 2.45
N GLU A 120 -5.30 9.01 1.66
CA GLU A 120 -5.14 9.06 0.20
C GLU A 120 -6.03 10.14 -0.43
N ALA A 121 -7.30 10.23 0.00
CA ALA A 121 -8.22 11.26 -0.47
C ALA A 121 -7.67 12.67 -0.20
N GLY A 122 -7.15 12.91 1.00
CA GLY A 122 -6.51 14.19 1.34
C GLY A 122 -5.29 14.52 0.45
N TRP A 123 -4.46 13.53 0.13
CA TRP A 123 -3.36 13.73 -0.83
C TRP A 123 -3.88 14.05 -2.23
N ARG A 124 -4.94 13.41 -2.70
CA ARG A 124 -5.53 13.69 -4.02
C ARG A 124 -6.11 15.10 -4.13
N GLU A 125 -6.69 15.61 -3.06
CA GLU A 125 -7.22 16.98 -3.03
C GLU A 125 -6.11 18.03 -3.15
N MET A 126 -4.93 17.79 -2.59
CA MET A 126 -3.77 18.68 -2.73
C MET A 126 -3.17 18.71 -4.14
N ALA A 127 -3.49 17.72 -4.98
CA ALA A 127 -3.01 17.63 -6.37
C ALA A 127 -3.80 18.52 -7.34
N GLN A 128 -4.93 19.08 -6.89
CA GLN A 128 -5.80 19.99 -7.65
C GLN A 128 -5.34 21.44 -7.53
#